data_AF-A0A2W0AN84-F1
#
_entry.id   AF-A0A2W0AN84-F1
#
_cell.length_a   1.000
_cell.length_b   1.000
_cell.length_c   1.000
_cell.angle_alpha   90.00
_cell.angle_beta   90.00
_cell.angle_gamma   90.00
#
_symmetry.space_group_name_H-M   'P 1'
#
loop_
_entity.id
_entity.type
_entity.pdbx_description
1 polymer ?
#
loop_
_entity_poly.entity_id
_entity_poly.type
_entity_poly.pdbx_seq_one_letter_code
_entity_poly.pdbx_strand_id
1 'polypeptide(L)'
;MDTCPQLFHCHPNLDDTVNRNIVESEIEGGAFLDNLPARTMLQIQTQHRWYTVVHCGQGEAWIWGHPAFCPEPVLVRIEGSSWGGSMLKIGFVGRGMHLEFRHPAYRTPIVTSRILEIRQCEQSCVPESATAGFETSATN
;
A
#
# COMPACT_ATOMS: atom_id res chain seq x y z
N MET A 1 -15.90 30.94 -17.98
CA MET A 1 -15.68 30.66 -16.55
C MET A 1 -15.16 29.24 -16.51
N ASP A 2 -13.87 29.09 -16.76
CA ASP A 2 -13.23 27.80 -16.97
C ASP A 2 -12.45 27.46 -15.70
N THR A 3 -13.17 26.90 -14.74
CA THR A 3 -12.56 26.23 -13.60
C THR A 3 -11.93 24.94 -14.11
N CYS A 4 -10.69 25.03 -14.59
CA CYS A 4 -9.82 23.86 -14.67
C CYS A 4 -9.78 23.26 -13.25
N PRO A 5 -10.16 21.98 -13.05
CA PRO A 5 -10.07 21.36 -11.74
C PRO A 5 -8.60 21.39 -11.33
N GLN A 6 -8.32 22.08 -10.24
CA GLN A 6 -7.00 22.13 -9.59
C GLN A 6 -6.68 20.72 -9.08
N LEU A 7 -6.21 19.87 -10.00
CA LEU A 7 -5.88 18.45 -9.78
C LEU A 7 -4.62 18.26 -8.94
N PHE A 8 -3.88 19.34 -8.66
CA PHE A 8 -2.61 19.30 -7.92
C PHE A 8 -2.58 20.46 -6.91
N HIS A 9 -3.04 20.24 -5.69
CA HIS A 9 -3.01 21.26 -4.64
C HIS A 9 -1.68 21.19 -3.88
N CYS A 10 -0.70 21.98 -4.32
CA CYS A 10 0.43 22.34 -3.47
C CYS A 10 -0.11 23.07 -2.24
N HIS A 11 0.28 22.63 -1.04
CA HIS A 11 -0.15 23.29 0.18
C HIS A 11 0.78 24.48 0.45
N PRO A 12 0.26 25.71 0.61
CA PRO A 12 1.08 26.93 0.74
C PRO A 12 1.95 26.98 2.02
N ASN A 13 1.77 26.03 2.93
CA ASN A 13 2.48 25.95 4.21
C ASN A 13 3.51 24.82 4.23
N LEU A 14 3.69 24.10 3.11
CA LEU A 14 4.64 23.01 2.98
C LEU A 14 5.82 23.46 2.12
N ASP A 15 7.01 22.96 2.47
CA ASP A 15 8.23 23.20 1.69
C ASP A 15 8.06 22.69 0.25
N ASP A 16 8.74 23.33 -0.69
CA ASP A 16 8.70 22.98 -2.11
C ASP A 16 9.03 21.51 -2.36
N THR A 17 9.91 20.92 -1.56
CA THR A 17 10.27 19.50 -1.66
C THR A 17 9.09 18.59 -1.29
N VAL A 18 8.31 18.98 -0.28
CA VAL A 18 7.14 18.23 0.19
C VAL A 18 6.00 18.38 -0.80
N ASN A 19 5.77 19.59 -1.30
CA ASN A 19 4.78 19.87 -2.33
C ASN A 19 5.09 19.09 -3.62
N ARG A 20 6.36 19.05 -4.05
CA ARG A 20 6.78 18.25 -5.20
C ARG A 20 6.48 16.78 -5.01
N ASN A 21 6.81 16.21 -3.85
CA ASN A 21 6.56 14.79 -3.57
C ASN A 21 5.05 14.47 -3.61
N ILE A 22 4.20 15.32 -3.05
CA ILE A 22 2.73 15.15 -3.10
C ILE A 22 2.27 15.08 -4.55
N VAL A 23 2.65 16.07 -5.36
CA VAL A 23 2.29 16.15 -6.78
C VAL A 23 2.84 14.95 -7.56
N GLU A 24 4.08 14.52 -7.29
CA GLU A 24 4.68 13.33 -7.92
C GLU A 24 3.90 12.05 -7.58
N SER A 25 3.43 11.86 -6.33
CA SER A 25 2.60 10.68 -6.00
C SER A 25 1.25 10.67 -6.70
N GLU A 26 0.71 11.84 -7.03
CA GLU A 26 -0.56 11.97 -7.75
C GLU A 26 -0.36 11.72 -9.26
N ILE A 27 0.78 12.15 -9.81
CA ILE A 27 1.13 11.97 -11.24
C ILE A 27 1.62 10.54 -11.54
N GLU A 28 2.52 9.99 -10.73
CA GLU A 28 3.12 8.66 -10.97
C GLU A 28 2.09 7.53 -10.77
N GLY A 29 1.04 7.79 -9.99
CA GLY A 29 -0.06 6.88 -9.72
C GLY A 29 0.17 6.03 -8.47
N GLY A 30 -0.92 5.75 -7.77
CA GLY A 30 -0.92 4.98 -6.53
C GLY A 30 -2.34 4.81 -6.00
N ALA A 31 -2.48 4.09 -4.89
CA ALA A 31 -3.76 3.84 -4.26
C ALA A 31 -3.69 4.07 -2.75
N PHE A 32 -4.71 4.73 -2.21
CA PHE A 32 -4.99 4.69 -0.78
C PHE A 32 -5.67 3.37 -0.47
N LEU A 33 -5.11 2.61 0.49
CA LEU A 33 -5.68 1.33 0.91
C LEU A 33 -7.10 1.50 1.44
N ASP A 34 -7.38 2.60 2.14
CA ASP A 34 -8.72 2.91 2.67
C ASP A 34 -9.77 3.14 1.58
N ASN A 35 -9.36 3.53 0.37
CA ASN A 35 -10.25 3.69 -0.78
C ASN A 35 -10.46 2.38 -1.55
N LEU A 36 -9.66 1.35 -1.26
CA LEU A 36 -9.80 0.04 -1.89
C LEU A 36 -10.77 -0.81 -1.07
N PRO A 37 -11.68 -1.57 -1.72
CA PRO A 37 -12.49 -2.55 -1.03
C PRO A 37 -11.62 -3.48 -0.18
N ALA A 38 -12.15 -3.90 0.97
CA ALA A 38 -11.57 -5.01 1.69
C ALA A 38 -11.48 -6.21 0.75
N ARG A 39 -10.42 -7.00 0.90
CA ARG A 39 -10.06 -8.10 0.00
C ARG A 39 -9.65 -7.62 -1.39
N THR A 40 -9.07 -6.44 -1.58
CA THR A 40 -8.48 -6.08 -2.90
C THR A 40 -7.08 -6.68 -3.02
N MET A 41 -6.78 -7.36 -4.14
CA MET A 41 -5.43 -7.87 -4.41
C MET A 41 -4.63 -6.88 -5.26
N LEU A 42 -3.46 -6.50 -4.76
CA LEU A 42 -2.49 -5.64 -5.42
C LEU A 42 -1.22 -6.46 -5.71
N GLN A 43 -0.74 -6.37 -6.94
CA GLN A 43 0.58 -6.82 -7.34
C GLN A 43 1.51 -5.61 -7.38
N ILE A 44 2.53 -5.62 -6.53
CA ILE A 44 3.47 -4.51 -6.39
C ILE A 44 4.82 -4.99 -6.90
N GLN A 45 5.28 -4.40 -8.00
CA GLN A 45 6.64 -4.60 -8.48
C GLN A 45 7.53 -3.53 -7.85
N THR A 46 8.55 -3.97 -7.14
CA THR A 46 9.66 -3.13 -6.69
C THR A 46 10.88 -3.35 -7.57
N GLN A 47 11.93 -2.53 -7.42
CA GLN A 47 13.20 -2.69 -8.15
C GLN A 47 13.76 -4.10 -8.12
N HIS A 48 13.62 -4.80 -6.99
CA HIS A 48 14.26 -6.11 -6.82
C HIS A 48 13.29 -7.29 -6.84
N ARG A 49 11.99 -7.06 -6.60
CA ARG A 49 11.04 -8.14 -6.29
C ARG A 49 9.61 -7.78 -6.62
N TRP A 50 8.81 -8.82 -6.83
CA TRP A 50 7.37 -8.75 -6.91
C TRP A 50 6.77 -9.16 -5.56
N TYR A 51 5.85 -8.35 -5.07
CA TYR A 51 5.06 -8.62 -3.89
C TYR A 51 3.61 -8.76 -4.29
N THR A 52 2.90 -9.67 -3.63
CA THR A 52 1.45 -9.70 -3.70
C THR A 52 0.92 -9.27 -2.34
N VAL A 53 0.00 -8.31 -2.37
CA VAL A 53 -0.62 -7.69 -1.20
C VAL A 53 -2.12 -7.87 -1.33
N VAL A 54 -2.78 -8.41 -0.31
CA VAL A 54 -4.24 -8.48 -0.24
C VAL A 54 -4.68 -7.60 0.91
N HIS A 55 -5.35 -6.50 0.58
CA HIS A 55 -5.90 -5.57 1.56
C HIS A 55 -6.98 -6.26 2.41
N CYS A 56 -6.91 -6.17 3.73
CA CYS A 56 -7.89 -6.74 4.66
C CYS A 56 -8.83 -5.68 5.27
N GLY A 57 -8.56 -4.40 5.05
CA GLY A 57 -9.21 -3.29 5.75
C GLY A 57 -8.37 -2.78 6.92
N GLN A 58 -8.64 -1.55 7.35
CA GLN A 58 -8.05 -0.94 8.56
C GLN A 58 -6.50 -0.88 8.57
N GLY A 59 -5.89 -0.78 7.39
CA GLY A 59 -4.43 -0.77 7.22
C GLY A 59 -3.76 -2.14 7.40
N GLU A 60 -4.53 -3.23 7.53
CA GLU A 60 -4.00 -4.59 7.52
C GLU A 60 -4.02 -5.18 6.11
N ALA A 61 -3.00 -5.97 5.80
CA ALA A 61 -2.92 -6.68 4.53
C ALA A 61 -2.11 -7.97 4.66
N TRP A 62 -2.48 -8.99 3.88
CA TRP A 62 -1.62 -10.15 3.66
C TRP A 62 -0.55 -9.80 2.64
N ILE A 63 0.72 -10.06 2.95
CA ILE A 63 1.83 -9.86 2.01
C ILE A 63 2.64 -11.14 1.85
N TRP A 64 3.08 -11.41 0.61
CA TRP A 64 4.07 -12.45 0.30
C TRP A 64 4.87 -12.10 -0.95
N GLY A 65 5.93 -12.88 -1.19
CA GLY A 65 6.83 -12.72 -2.35
C GLY A 65 8.29 -12.44 -1.95
N HIS A 66 8.58 -12.33 -0.65
CA HIS A 66 9.95 -12.18 -0.18
C HIS A 66 10.50 -13.50 0.38
N PRO A 67 11.53 -14.13 -0.21
CA PRO A 67 11.98 -15.46 0.19
C PRO A 67 12.46 -15.58 1.64
N ALA A 68 13.04 -14.51 2.21
CA ALA A 68 13.46 -14.49 3.63
C ALA A 68 12.41 -13.92 4.59
N PHE A 69 11.84 -12.74 4.30
CA PHE A 69 10.92 -12.06 5.22
C PHE A 69 9.47 -12.54 5.13
N CYS A 70 8.97 -12.86 3.94
CA CYS A 70 7.57 -13.24 3.70
C CYS A 70 7.48 -14.36 2.63
N PRO A 71 8.03 -15.57 2.91
CA PRO A 71 8.00 -16.69 1.97
C PRO A 71 6.57 -17.22 1.80
N GLU A 72 5.79 -17.20 2.88
CA GLU A 72 4.36 -17.50 2.91
C GLU A 72 3.56 -16.21 3.14
N PRO A 73 2.24 -16.20 2.85
CA PRO A 73 1.38 -15.07 3.20
C PRO A 73 1.42 -14.78 4.70
N VAL A 74 1.85 -13.55 5.04
CA VAL A 74 1.85 -13.06 6.43
C VAL A 74 0.95 -11.84 6.54
N LEU A 75 0.13 -11.79 7.59
CA LEU A 75 -0.67 -10.62 7.93
C LEU A 75 0.26 -9.54 8.50
N VAL A 76 0.29 -8.40 7.83
CA VAL A 76 1.11 -7.24 8.19
C VAL A 76 0.26 -5.99 8.29
N ARG A 77 0.76 -5.00 9.01
CA ARG A 77 0.18 -3.65 9.01
C ARG A 77 0.93 -2.81 8.01
N ILE A 78 0.26 -2.30 6.98
CA ILE A 78 0.85 -1.35 6.05
C ILE A 78 0.78 0.03 6.68
N GLU A 79 1.95 0.61 6.94
CA GLU A 79 2.04 1.97 7.48
C GLU A 79 1.85 2.98 6.33
N GLY A 80 2.38 2.68 5.14
CA GLY A 80 2.22 3.51 3.94
C GLY A 80 3.38 3.34 2.98
N SER A 81 3.71 4.41 2.25
CA SER A 81 4.92 4.45 1.42
C SER A 81 5.68 5.75 1.60
N SER A 82 7.01 5.72 1.42
CA SER A 82 7.88 6.87 1.63
C SER A 82 8.84 7.10 0.46
N TRP A 83 9.38 8.31 0.33
CA TRP A 83 10.39 8.62 -0.70
C TRP A 83 11.83 8.27 -0.29
N GLY A 84 12.01 7.37 0.69
CA GLY A 84 13.35 7.01 1.20
C GLY A 84 13.91 8.04 2.18
N GLY A 85 13.03 8.78 2.87
CA GLY A 85 13.35 9.74 3.92
C GLY A 85 12.22 9.78 4.96
N SER A 86 12.12 10.86 5.73
CA SER A 86 11.13 10.96 6.82
C SER A 86 9.68 11.17 6.37
N MET A 87 9.45 11.35 5.08
CA MET A 87 8.13 11.65 4.53
C MET A 87 7.40 10.35 4.15
N LEU A 88 6.55 9.89 5.07
CA LEU A 88 5.67 8.73 4.89
C LEU A 88 4.25 9.22 4.53
N LYS A 89 3.71 8.72 3.43
CA LYS A 89 2.30 8.89 3.07
C LYS A 89 1.51 7.71 3.63
N ILE A 90 0.84 7.94 4.75
CA ILE A 90 0.16 6.90 5.55
C ILE A 90 -0.95 6.24 4.72
N GLY A 91 -1.00 4.90 4.76
CA GLY A 91 -2.02 4.10 4.08
C GLY A 91 -2.00 4.21 2.55
N PHE A 92 -0.99 4.86 1.96
CA PHE A 92 -0.85 5.04 0.53
C PHE A 92 0.24 4.16 -0.03
N VAL A 93 -0.02 3.51 -1.15
CA VAL A 93 0.98 2.77 -1.93
C VAL A 93 1.16 3.49 -3.26
N GLY A 94 2.31 4.15 -3.43
CA GLY A 94 2.64 4.94 -4.61
C GLY A 94 3.75 4.35 -5.44
N ARG A 95 3.64 4.47 -6.77
CA ARG A 95 4.80 4.26 -7.66
C ARG A 95 5.87 5.30 -7.32
N GLY A 96 7.13 4.91 -7.52
CA GLY A 96 8.28 5.72 -7.18
C GLY A 96 8.57 5.87 -5.68
N MET A 97 7.76 5.27 -4.81
CA MET A 97 7.93 5.30 -3.35
C MET A 97 8.42 3.94 -2.83
N HIS A 98 8.78 3.84 -1.56
CA HIS A 98 9.20 2.62 -0.86
C HIS A 98 8.05 2.17 0.03
N LEU A 99 7.60 0.93 -0.10
CA LEU A 99 6.53 0.40 0.75
C LEU A 99 7.07 0.17 2.16
N GLU A 100 6.35 0.67 3.16
CA GLU A 100 6.66 0.46 4.57
C GLU A 100 5.56 -0.35 5.26
N PHE A 101 5.93 -1.49 5.83
CA PHE A 101 5.00 -2.34 6.55
C PHE A 101 5.64 -2.95 7.80
N ARG A 102 4.80 -3.21 8.80
CA ARG A 102 5.19 -3.83 10.06
C ARG A 102 4.92 -5.32 10.00
N HIS A 103 5.99 -6.10 9.98
CA HIS A 103 5.93 -7.55 10.04
C HIS A 103 5.89 -8.01 11.51
N PRO A 104 4.98 -8.92 11.91
CA PRO A 104 4.79 -9.31 13.31
C PRO A 104 6.05 -9.93 13.95
N ALA A 105 6.88 -10.61 13.16
CA ALA A 105 8.14 -11.19 13.63
C ALA A 105 9.30 -10.19 13.81
N TYR A 106 9.19 -8.95 13.32
CA TYR A 106 10.28 -7.97 13.37
C TYR A 106 9.89 -6.72 14.17
N ARG A 107 10.83 -6.18 14.94
CA ARG A 107 10.56 -4.98 15.78
C ARG A 107 10.52 -3.69 14.97
N THR A 108 11.32 -3.61 13.91
CA THR A 108 11.39 -2.43 13.02
C THR A 108 10.51 -2.64 11.79
N PRO A 109 9.88 -1.57 11.26
CA PRO A 109 9.21 -1.63 9.97
C PRO A 109 10.16 -2.12 8.87
N ILE A 110 9.62 -2.92 7.95
CA ILE A 110 10.33 -3.34 6.75
C ILE A 110 10.04 -2.30 5.67
N VAL A 111 11.12 -1.74 5.12
CA VAL A 111 11.07 -0.79 4.01
C VAL A 111 11.52 -1.52 2.74
N THR A 112 10.68 -1.58 1.72
CA THR A 112 11.05 -2.19 0.44
C THR A 112 11.93 -1.26 -0.38
N SER A 113 12.54 -1.76 -1.46
CA SER A 113 13.07 -0.91 -2.52
C SER A 113 11.96 -0.13 -3.25
N ARG A 114 12.33 0.84 -4.08
CA ARG A 114 11.41 1.67 -4.86
C ARG A 114 10.40 0.83 -5.65
N ILE A 115 9.13 1.20 -5.55
CA ILE A 115 8.01 0.64 -6.30
C ILE A 115 8.10 1.15 -7.74
N LEU A 116 8.07 0.24 -8.71
CA LEU A 116 8.07 0.54 -10.13
C LEU A 116 6.65 0.52 -10.70
N GLU A 117 5.86 -0.46 -10.27
CA GLU A 117 4.53 -0.70 -10.80
C GLU A 117 3.58 -1.24 -9.73
N ILE A 118 2.31 -0.84 -9.82
CA ILE A 118 1.22 -1.33 -8.97
C ILE A 118 0.10 -1.76 -9.90
N ARG A 119 -0.34 -3.01 -9.78
CA ARG A 119 -1.47 -3.56 -10.55
C ARG A 119 -2.53 -4.05 -9.58
N GLN A 120 -3.76 -3.60 -9.77
CA GLN A 120 -4.90 -4.23 -9.11
C GLN A 120 -5.26 -5.49 -9.90
N CYS A 121 -5.27 -6.64 -9.23
CA CYS A 121 -5.83 -7.85 -9.80
C CYS A 121 -7.30 -7.93 -9.40
N GLU A 122 -8.19 -7.88 -10.40
CA GLU A 122 -9.60 -8.18 -10.19
C GLU A 122 -9.71 -9.63 -9.73
N GLN A 123 -10.24 -9.83 -8.53
CA GLN A 123 -10.47 -11.16 -7.98
C GLN A 123 -11.59 -11.86 -8.75
N SER A 124 -11.25 -12.54 -9.84
CA SER A 124 -11.93 -13.79 -10.14
C SER A 124 -11.17 -14.88 -9.36
N CYS A 125 -11.85 -15.46 -8.37
CA CYS A 125 -11.35 -16.54 -7.50
C CYS A 125 -10.33 -16.13 -6.42
N VAL A 126 -10.85 -15.88 -5.21
CA VAL A 126 -10.05 -16.10 -3.99
C VAL A 126 -10.29 -17.56 -3.57
N PRO A 127 -9.25 -18.37 -3.35
CA PRO A 127 -9.42 -19.70 -2.79
C PRO A 127 -10.04 -19.62 -1.39
N GLU A 128 -11.07 -20.43 -1.17
CA GLU A 128 -11.91 -20.56 0.03
C GLU A 128 -11.11 -20.78 1.33
N SER A 129 -9.86 -21.18 1.22
CA SER A 129 -8.94 -21.46 2.33
C SER A 129 -8.55 -20.24 3.18
N ALA A 130 -8.75 -19.01 2.68
CA ALA A 130 -8.52 -17.78 3.45
C ALA A 130 -9.78 -17.25 4.16
N THR A 131 -10.95 -17.88 3.95
CA THR A 131 -12.22 -17.44 4.53
C THR A 131 -12.48 -18.00 5.94
N ALA A 132 -11.74 -19.04 6.36
CA ALA A 132 -11.99 -19.78 7.60
C ALA A 132 -11.76 -18.99 8.93
N GLY A 133 -11.43 -17.70 8.87
CA GLY A 133 -11.21 -16.86 10.05
C GLY A 133 -12.21 -15.72 10.28
N PHE A 134 -13.22 -15.53 9.41
CA PHE A 134 -14.11 -14.36 9.48
C PHE A 134 -15.51 -14.61 10.06
N GLU A 135 -15.83 -15.83 10.49
CA GLU A 135 -17.09 -16.13 11.20
C GLU A 135 -16.82 -16.45 12.67
N THR A 136 -16.94 -15.44 13.54
CA THR A 136 -17.66 -15.59 14.81
C THR A 136 -17.81 -14.23 15.51
N SER A 137 -19.01 -13.65 15.40
CA SER A 137 -19.81 -13.21 16.56
C SER A 137 -20.99 -12.37 16.07
N ALA A 138 -21.98 -13.04 15.50
CA ALA A 138 -23.36 -12.63 15.74
C ALA A 138 -23.81 -13.41 16.98
N THR A 139 -24.02 -12.72 18.10
CA THR A 139 -24.83 -13.26 19.21
C THR A 139 -25.64 -12.11 19.78
N ASN A 140 -26.89 -12.09 19.32
CA ASN A 140 -28.14 -11.93 20.06
C ASN A 140 -28.19 -10.92 21.21
#